data_AF-M0DF46-F1
#
_entry.id   AF-M0DF46-F1
#
_cell.length_a   1.000
_cell.length_b   1.000
_cell.length_c   1.000
_cell.angle_alpha   90.00
_cell.angle_beta   90.00
_cell.angle_gamma   90.00
#
_symmetry.space_group_name_H-M   'P 1'
#
loop_
_entity.id
_entity.type
_entity.pdbx_description
1 polymer ?
#
loop_
_entity_poly.entity_id
_entity_poly.type
_entity_poly.pdbx_seq_one_letter_code
_entity_poly.pdbx_strand_id
1 'polypeptide(L)'
;MTADTTETAAVEYGVHVRYEGDDDPEKCTARKLASFDLAELHRSDRATPYGVVLNPHADRALSPADADASNVVALDCSWESAGEAMFSLPGEHRALPYLVAGNPVNFGRPMQLTTVEALAAALCIFGREDRAEELLSKFTWGHTFLELNEEPLRRYADCADSAEVVEIQQEYLDRE
;
A
#
# COMPACT_ATOMS: atom_id res chain seq x y z
N MET A 1 -35.27 -26.83 0.91
CA MET A 1 -33.96 -26.62 0.28
C MET A 1 -34.00 -25.29 -0.42
N THR A 2 -33.66 -24.23 0.30
CA THR A 2 -33.42 -22.90 -0.24
C THR A 2 -31.97 -22.64 0.09
N ALA A 3 -31.11 -22.64 -0.93
CA ALA A 3 -29.74 -22.22 -0.81
C ALA A 3 -29.77 -20.72 -0.53
N ASP A 4 -29.35 -20.35 0.67
CA ASP A 4 -29.04 -18.98 1.03
C ASP A 4 -27.71 -18.66 0.34
N THR A 5 -27.79 -18.06 -0.85
CA THR A 5 -26.62 -17.43 -1.47
C THR A 5 -26.41 -16.13 -0.72
N THR A 6 -25.63 -16.18 0.35
CA THR A 6 -25.08 -14.96 0.94
C THR A 6 -24.10 -14.40 -0.09
N GLU A 7 -24.59 -13.48 -0.91
CA GLU A 7 -23.80 -12.57 -1.71
C GLU A 7 -22.95 -11.76 -0.71
N THR A 8 -21.70 -12.18 -0.50
CA THR A 8 -20.72 -11.39 0.24
C THR A 8 -20.54 -10.11 -0.55
N ALA A 9 -21.25 -9.05 -0.15
CA ALA A 9 -20.97 -7.71 -0.61
C ALA A 9 -19.47 -7.50 -0.37
N ALA A 10 -18.69 -7.41 -1.45
CA ALA A 10 -17.27 -7.15 -1.36
C ALA A 10 -17.12 -5.87 -0.54
N VAL A 11 -16.57 -6.00 0.67
CA VAL A 11 -16.26 -4.83 1.49
C VAL A 11 -15.35 -3.96 0.64
N GLU A 12 -15.85 -2.78 0.27
CA GLU A 12 -15.02 -1.77 -0.38
C GLU A 12 -13.87 -1.44 0.58
N TYR A 13 -12.64 -1.67 0.12
CA TYR A 13 -11.45 -1.36 0.90
C TYR A 13 -11.25 0.15 0.87
N GLY A 14 -11.35 0.82 2.03
CA GLY A 14 -11.09 2.23 2.16
C GLY A 14 -9.61 2.54 1.93
N VAL A 15 -9.31 3.47 1.05
CA VAL A 15 -7.94 3.94 0.79
C VAL A 15 -7.78 5.31 1.42
N HIS A 16 -6.93 5.41 2.43
CA HIS A 16 -6.74 6.63 3.20
C HIS A 16 -5.28 7.04 3.23
N VAL A 17 -5.03 8.35 3.29
CA VAL A 17 -3.69 8.89 3.39
C VAL A 17 -3.61 9.94 4.49
N ARG A 18 -2.71 9.75 5.45
CA ARG A 18 -2.32 10.80 6.38
C ARG A 18 -1.39 11.77 5.64
N TYR A 19 -1.89 12.97 5.35
CA TYR A 19 -1.23 13.98 4.53
C TYR A 19 -0.66 15.12 5.39
N GLU A 20 0.66 15.28 5.41
CA GLU A 20 1.31 16.34 6.21
C GLU A 20 1.32 17.71 5.53
N GLY A 21 1.37 17.74 4.19
CA GLY A 21 1.29 18.99 3.45
C GLY A 21 2.61 19.67 3.12
N ASP A 22 3.74 19.03 3.42
CA ASP A 22 5.08 19.60 3.21
C ASP A 22 5.66 19.34 1.80
N ASP A 23 4.98 18.53 0.99
CA ASP A 23 5.40 18.21 -0.38
C ASP A 23 4.85 19.16 -1.45
N ASP A 24 5.58 19.25 -2.57
CA ASP A 24 5.17 19.91 -3.81
C ASP A 24 3.79 19.36 -4.27
N PRO A 25 2.72 20.19 -4.25
CA PRO A 25 1.37 19.73 -4.54
C PRO A 25 1.21 19.10 -5.93
N GLU A 26 2.05 19.47 -6.89
CA GLU A 26 2.00 18.96 -8.27
C GLU A 26 2.64 17.59 -8.41
N LYS A 27 3.54 17.22 -7.48
CA LYS A 27 4.25 15.93 -7.46
C LYS A 27 3.67 14.94 -6.46
N CYS A 28 2.92 15.42 -5.49
CA CYS A 28 2.27 14.61 -4.46
C CYS A 28 1.26 13.64 -5.08
N THR A 29 1.59 12.34 -5.05
CA THR A 29 0.73 11.27 -5.59
C THR A 29 -0.56 11.11 -4.78
N ALA A 30 -0.53 11.35 -3.47
CA ALA A 30 -1.70 11.29 -2.60
C ALA A 30 -2.77 12.33 -2.97
N ARG A 31 -2.38 13.58 -3.20
CA ARG A 31 -3.31 14.65 -3.65
C ARG A 31 -3.94 14.32 -4.99
N LYS A 32 -3.17 13.73 -5.90
CA LYS A 32 -3.69 13.33 -7.20
C LYS A 32 -4.75 12.25 -7.04
N LEU A 33 -4.51 11.22 -6.24
CA LEU A 33 -5.53 10.19 -5.95
C LEU A 33 -6.80 10.81 -5.36
N ALA A 34 -6.67 11.73 -4.41
CA ALA A 34 -7.81 12.41 -3.80
C ALA A 34 -8.60 13.27 -4.78
N SER A 35 -7.93 13.91 -5.75
CA SER A 35 -8.62 14.68 -6.81
C SER A 35 -9.47 13.82 -7.76
N PHE A 36 -9.26 12.50 -7.76
CA PHE A 36 -10.04 11.51 -8.50
C PHE A 36 -10.98 10.71 -7.60
N ASP A 37 -11.17 11.10 -6.33
CA ASP A 37 -11.98 10.38 -5.34
C ASP A 37 -11.51 8.93 -5.10
N LEU A 38 -10.21 8.65 -5.31
CA LEU A 38 -9.61 7.32 -5.15
C LEU A 38 -8.91 7.11 -3.80
N ALA A 39 -8.68 8.20 -3.05
CA ALA A 39 -8.14 8.16 -1.71
C ALA A 39 -8.66 9.34 -0.89
N GLU A 40 -8.93 9.13 0.39
CA GLU A 40 -9.32 10.21 1.30
C GLU A 40 -8.09 10.75 2.06
N LEU A 41 -7.89 12.07 2.04
CA LEU A 41 -6.78 12.71 2.74
C LEU A 41 -7.18 13.18 4.14
N HIS A 42 -6.35 12.81 5.12
CA HIS A 42 -6.52 13.16 6.52
C HIS A 42 -5.37 14.05 6.98
N ARG A 43 -5.69 15.20 7.57
CA ARG A 43 -4.70 16.19 8.04
C ARG A 43 -4.24 15.98 9.49
N SER A 44 -4.80 15.00 10.18
CA SER A 44 -4.46 14.69 11.57
C SER A 44 -4.73 13.23 11.88
N ASP A 45 -3.94 12.64 12.77
CA ASP A 45 -4.03 11.23 13.14
C ASP A 45 -5.39 10.84 13.69
N ARG A 46 -6.03 11.75 14.43
CA ARG A 46 -7.37 11.56 14.99
C ARG A 46 -8.47 11.47 13.91
N ALA A 47 -8.25 12.12 12.77
CA ALA A 47 -9.21 12.09 11.66
C ALA A 47 -9.01 10.84 10.78
N THR A 48 -7.80 10.29 10.76
CA THR A 48 -7.47 9.08 10.03
C THR A 48 -8.21 7.87 10.62
N PRO A 49 -8.94 7.09 9.81
CA PRO A 49 -9.64 5.91 10.29
C PRO A 49 -8.66 4.79 10.67
N TYR A 50 -9.13 3.90 11.55
CA TYR A 50 -8.40 2.68 11.89
C TYR A 50 -8.31 1.75 10.67
N GLY A 51 -7.15 1.15 10.47
CA GLY A 51 -6.90 0.22 9.36
C GLY A 51 -5.49 -0.37 9.43
N VAL A 52 -5.08 -0.98 8.32
CA VAL A 52 -3.69 -1.39 8.12
C VAL A 52 -2.87 -0.18 7.73
N VAL A 53 -1.89 0.17 8.56
CA VAL A 53 -1.03 1.33 8.36
C VAL A 53 0.27 0.89 7.71
N LEU A 54 0.54 1.38 6.50
CA LEU A 54 1.79 1.12 5.79
C LEU A 54 2.92 1.90 6.47
N ASN A 55 3.77 1.16 7.17
CA ASN A 55 4.86 1.70 7.99
C ASN A 55 6.16 0.93 7.67
N PRO A 56 7.16 1.57 7.04
CA PRO A 56 8.43 0.92 6.70
C PRO A 56 9.24 0.47 7.93
N HIS A 57 8.89 0.94 9.14
CA HIS A 57 9.53 0.57 10.40
C HIS A 57 8.76 -0.48 11.21
N ALA A 58 7.69 -1.06 10.67
CA ALA A 58 6.94 -2.09 11.39
C ALA A 58 7.68 -3.42 11.42
N ASP A 59 7.61 -4.13 12.56
CA ASP A 59 8.25 -5.45 12.74
C ASP A 59 7.58 -6.58 11.96
N ARG A 60 6.34 -6.36 11.48
CA ARG A 60 5.56 -7.34 10.73
C ARG A 60 5.43 -6.90 9.28
N ALA A 61 5.66 -7.84 8.36
CA ALA A 61 5.39 -7.63 6.96
C ALA A 61 3.88 -7.67 6.69
N LEU A 62 3.45 -6.90 5.70
CA LEU A 62 2.10 -6.95 5.16
C LEU A 62 1.85 -8.32 4.53
N SER A 63 0.70 -8.92 4.81
CA SER A 63 0.35 -10.24 4.25
C SER A 63 -1.15 -10.35 3.96
N PRO A 64 -1.58 -11.40 3.22
CA PRO A 64 -3.00 -11.67 3.01
C PRO A 64 -3.80 -11.87 4.30
N ALA A 65 -3.15 -12.24 5.41
CA ALA A 65 -3.81 -12.33 6.72
C ALA A 65 -4.33 -10.97 7.25
N ASP A 66 -3.86 -9.85 6.70
CA ASP A 66 -4.33 -8.51 7.04
C ASP A 66 -5.51 -8.05 6.14
N ALA A 67 -5.96 -8.88 5.19
CA ALA A 67 -6.99 -8.55 4.21
C ALA A 67 -8.42 -8.43 4.79
N ASP A 68 -8.64 -8.87 6.03
CA ASP A 68 -9.92 -8.68 6.74
C ASP A 68 -10.11 -7.23 7.21
N ALA A 69 -9.06 -6.39 7.18
CA ALA A 69 -9.18 -4.99 7.50
C ALA A 69 -10.05 -4.27 6.46
N SER A 70 -10.85 -3.28 6.89
CA SER A 70 -11.67 -2.52 5.94
C SER A 70 -10.92 -1.38 5.26
N ASN A 71 -9.75 -0.99 5.80
CA ASN A 71 -9.04 0.22 5.39
C ASN A 71 -7.53 -0.05 5.26
N VAL A 72 -6.91 0.54 4.25
CA VAL A 72 -5.46 0.70 4.14
C VAL A 72 -5.10 2.18 4.27
N VAL A 73 -4.06 2.47 5.05
CA VAL A 73 -3.64 3.82 5.39
C VAL A 73 -2.16 3.99 5.01
N ALA A 74 -1.87 4.94 4.13
CA ALA A 74 -0.50 5.37 3.85
C ALA A 74 -0.18 6.69 4.55
N LEU A 75 1.10 6.95 4.76
CA LEU A 75 1.59 8.24 5.27
C LEU A 75 2.32 8.97 4.13
N ASP A 76 1.85 10.17 3.82
CA ASP A 76 2.45 11.05 2.81
C ASP A 76 3.19 12.16 3.54
N CYS A 77 4.44 11.84 3.88
CA CYS A 77 5.38 12.70 4.60
C CYS A 77 6.75 12.63 3.91
N SER A 78 7.57 13.67 4.11
CA SER A 78 8.94 13.66 3.63
C SER A 78 9.77 12.58 4.37
N TRP A 79 10.76 11.99 3.70
CA TRP A 79 11.68 11.02 4.32
C TRP A 79 12.45 11.61 5.52
N GLU A 80 12.65 12.93 5.57
CA GLU A 80 13.29 13.63 6.69
C GLU A 80 12.34 13.80 7.88
N SER A 81 11.03 13.86 7.62
CA SER A 81 9.95 13.93 8.62
C SER A 81 9.53 12.55 9.14
N ALA A 82 9.82 11.48 8.39
CA ALA A 82 9.43 10.08 8.65
C ALA A 82 10.19 9.41 9.81
N GLY A 83 10.50 10.15 10.88
CA GLY A 83 11.10 9.59 12.11
C GLY A 83 10.09 8.84 12.99
N GLU A 84 10.49 8.52 14.23
CA GLU A 84 9.66 7.87 15.27
C GLU A 84 8.32 8.60 15.58
N ALA A 85 8.06 9.77 15.01
CA ALA A 85 6.85 10.54 15.27
C ALA A 85 5.56 9.94 14.65
N MET A 86 5.64 8.86 13.87
CA MET A 86 4.49 8.28 13.16
C MET A 86 3.75 7.15 13.93
N PHE A 87 4.15 6.86 15.19
CA PHE A 87 3.53 5.84 16.05
C PHE A 87 2.18 6.21 16.67
N SER A 88 1.59 7.36 16.33
CA SER A 88 0.29 7.80 16.86
C SER A 88 -0.91 7.47 15.97
N LEU A 89 -0.70 6.98 14.74
CA LEU A 89 -1.82 6.56 13.90
C LEU A 89 -2.51 5.33 14.52
N PRO A 90 -3.85 5.36 14.66
CA PRO A 90 -4.58 4.19 15.12
C PRO A 90 -4.60 3.12 14.01
N GLY A 91 -4.03 1.94 14.27
CA GLY A 91 -4.07 0.86 13.28
C GLY A 91 -3.11 -0.29 13.53
N GLU A 92 -3.18 -1.28 12.65
CA GLU A 92 -2.25 -2.39 12.56
C GLU A 92 -1.10 -1.99 11.63
N HIS A 93 0.08 -1.72 12.19
CA HIS A 93 1.23 -1.30 11.39
C HIS A 93 1.88 -2.49 10.69
N ARG A 94 2.14 -2.34 9.38
CA ARG A 94 2.77 -3.36 8.53
C ARG A 94 3.78 -2.73 7.58
N ALA A 95 4.92 -3.39 7.42
CA ALA A 95 5.93 -3.04 6.44
C ALA A 95 5.61 -3.72 5.12
N LEU A 96 5.75 -3.01 3.99
CA LEU A 96 5.68 -3.66 2.69
C LEU A 96 6.90 -4.57 2.51
N PRO A 97 6.75 -5.75 1.89
CA PRO A 97 7.89 -6.59 1.53
C PRO A 97 8.72 -5.95 0.41
N TYR A 98 9.87 -6.55 0.10
CA TYR A 98 10.75 -6.09 -0.98
C TYR A 98 9.99 -5.89 -2.30
N LEU A 99 10.04 -4.66 -2.80
CA LEU A 99 9.45 -4.22 -4.06
C LEU A 99 10.34 -3.14 -4.69
N VAL A 100 10.26 -3.03 -6.01
CA VAL A 100 11.05 -2.11 -6.82
C VAL A 100 10.17 -0.98 -7.35
N ALA A 101 10.66 0.26 -7.24
CA ALA A 101 9.95 1.43 -7.73
C ALA A 101 9.81 1.45 -9.26
N GLY A 102 8.58 1.70 -9.74
CA GLY A 102 8.27 1.97 -11.14
C GLY A 102 8.15 3.48 -11.45
N ASN A 103 8.10 4.33 -10.42
CA ASN A 103 8.03 5.77 -10.59
C ASN A 103 9.28 6.37 -11.28
N PRO A 104 9.17 7.46 -12.05
CA PRO A 104 10.29 8.02 -12.82
C PRO A 104 11.46 8.57 -12.00
N VAL A 105 11.24 8.89 -10.72
CA VAL A 105 12.25 9.50 -9.86
C VAL A 105 13.20 8.43 -9.32
N ASN A 106 12.63 7.31 -8.88
CA ASN A 106 13.35 6.22 -8.22
C ASN A 106 13.32 4.92 -9.02
N PHE A 107 13.04 4.97 -10.33
CA PHE A 107 12.89 3.80 -11.17
C PHE A 107 13.99 2.74 -10.94
N GLY A 108 13.58 1.50 -10.70
CA GLY A 108 14.49 0.38 -10.47
C GLY A 108 15.13 0.36 -9.07
N ARG A 109 14.86 1.34 -8.20
CA ARG A 109 15.41 1.37 -6.84
C ARG A 109 14.51 0.58 -5.89
N PRO A 110 15.09 -0.30 -5.05
CA PRO A 110 14.32 -1.05 -4.07
C PRO A 110 13.79 -0.14 -2.98
N MET A 111 12.57 -0.42 -2.50
CA MET A 111 11.94 0.22 -1.33
C MET A 111 11.74 1.74 -1.41
N GLN A 112 11.99 2.37 -2.56
CA GLN A 112 11.81 3.82 -2.79
C GLN A 112 10.48 4.10 -3.50
N LEU A 113 9.42 3.53 -2.96
CA LEU A 113 8.06 3.62 -3.49
C LEU A 113 7.45 5.00 -3.21
N THR A 114 6.59 5.45 -4.12
CA THR A 114 5.66 6.57 -3.88
C THR A 114 4.45 6.09 -3.07
N THR A 115 3.69 7.03 -2.50
CA THR A 115 2.45 6.74 -1.76
C THR A 115 1.46 5.91 -2.58
N VAL A 116 1.28 6.21 -3.88
CA VAL A 116 0.40 5.41 -4.75
C VAL A 116 0.92 3.98 -4.99
N GLU A 117 2.22 3.80 -5.17
CA GLU A 117 2.82 2.46 -5.33
C GLU A 117 2.68 1.64 -4.05
N ALA A 118 2.88 2.26 -2.88
CA ALA A 118 2.71 1.61 -1.59
C ALA A 118 1.26 1.14 -1.38
N LEU A 119 0.28 2.00 -1.68
CA LEU A 119 -1.15 1.65 -1.61
C LEU A 119 -1.52 0.54 -2.61
N ALA A 120 -1.04 0.64 -3.86
CA ALA A 120 -1.28 -0.36 -4.88
C ALA A 120 -0.67 -1.72 -4.50
N ALA A 121 0.55 -1.74 -3.98
CA ALA A 121 1.21 -2.95 -3.49
C ALA A 121 0.36 -3.66 -2.42
N ALA A 122 -0.15 -2.90 -1.46
CA ALA A 122 -0.99 -3.43 -0.41
C ALA A 122 -2.29 -4.04 -0.96
N LEU A 123 -2.94 -3.35 -1.89
CA LEU A 123 -4.14 -3.86 -2.56
C LEU A 123 -3.87 -5.15 -3.35
N CYS A 124 -2.74 -5.25 -4.06
CA CYS A 124 -2.32 -6.48 -4.72
C CYS A 124 -2.13 -7.63 -3.71
N ILE A 125 -1.43 -7.40 -2.60
CA ILE A 125 -1.23 -8.40 -1.54
C ILE A 125 -2.55 -8.85 -0.92
N PHE A 126 -3.55 -7.98 -0.85
CA PHE A 126 -4.90 -8.32 -0.40
C PHE A 126 -5.79 -8.97 -1.48
N GLY A 127 -5.24 -9.29 -2.65
CA GLY A 127 -6.00 -9.88 -3.76
C GLY A 127 -6.97 -8.91 -4.44
N ARG A 128 -6.71 -7.61 -4.37
CA ARG A 128 -7.53 -6.51 -4.94
C ARG A 128 -6.80 -5.83 -6.10
N GLU A 129 -6.27 -6.62 -7.02
CA GLU A 129 -5.46 -6.15 -8.15
C GLU A 129 -6.20 -5.12 -9.02
N ASP A 130 -7.49 -5.34 -9.32
CA ASP A 130 -8.33 -4.38 -10.08
C ASP A 130 -8.31 -2.96 -9.46
N ARG A 131 -8.34 -2.88 -8.12
CA ARG A 131 -8.27 -1.57 -7.42
C ARG A 131 -6.86 -0.99 -7.45
N ALA A 132 -5.82 -1.83 -7.36
CA ALA A 132 -4.44 -1.38 -7.52
C ALA A 132 -4.20 -0.78 -8.91
N GLU A 133 -4.68 -1.45 -9.96
CA GLU A 133 -4.66 -0.97 -11.34
C GLU A 133 -5.39 0.36 -11.49
N GLU A 134 -6.55 0.52 -10.87
CA GLU A 134 -7.32 1.76 -10.91
C GLU A 134 -6.55 2.93 -10.30
N LEU A 135 -5.91 2.75 -9.14
CA LEU A 135 -5.06 3.77 -8.52
C LEU A 135 -3.92 4.18 -9.47
N LEU A 136 -3.22 3.19 -10.02
CA LEU A 136 -2.06 3.39 -10.87
C LEU A 136 -2.43 3.95 -12.26
N SER A 137 -3.64 3.70 -12.76
CA SER A 137 -4.13 4.20 -14.05
C SER A 137 -4.10 5.72 -14.19
N LYS A 138 -4.08 6.45 -13.07
CA LYS A 138 -3.99 7.93 -13.08
C LYS A 138 -2.58 8.43 -13.36
N PHE A 139 -1.60 7.54 -13.39
CA PHE A 139 -0.19 7.84 -13.61
C PHE A 139 0.26 7.15 -14.90
N THR A 140 0.84 7.92 -15.83
CA THR A 140 1.27 7.38 -17.13
C THR A 140 2.29 6.24 -17.01
N TRP A 141 3.07 6.26 -15.92
CA TRP A 141 4.06 5.23 -15.56
C TRP A 141 3.50 4.15 -14.62
N GLY A 142 2.24 4.24 -14.19
CA GLY A 142 1.70 3.38 -13.12
C GLY A 142 1.77 1.88 -13.46
N HIS A 143 1.50 1.51 -14.71
CA HIS A 143 1.61 0.13 -15.21
C HIS A 143 3.01 -0.47 -14.98
N THR A 144 4.06 0.35 -15.11
CA THR A 144 5.45 -0.08 -14.95
C THR A 144 5.73 -0.62 -13.55
N PHE A 145 5.06 -0.10 -12.51
CA PHE A 145 5.21 -0.64 -11.16
C PHE A 145 4.70 -2.09 -11.07
N LEU A 146 3.53 -2.39 -11.66
CA LEU A 146 2.98 -3.74 -11.66
C LEU A 146 3.85 -4.69 -12.49
N GLU A 147 4.30 -4.26 -13.67
CA GLU A 147 5.17 -5.06 -14.54
C GLU A 147 6.50 -5.43 -13.87
N LEU A 148 7.14 -4.48 -13.17
CA LEU A 148 8.40 -4.73 -12.46
C LEU A 148 8.23 -5.71 -11.29
N ASN A 149 7.04 -5.75 -10.69
CA ASN A 149 6.79 -6.50 -9.46
C ASN A 149 5.76 -7.62 -9.64
N GLU A 150 5.45 -8.02 -10.88
CA GLU A 150 4.40 -9.01 -11.20
C GLU A 150 4.63 -10.31 -10.44
N GLU A 151 5.83 -10.89 -10.55
CA GLU A 151 6.17 -12.12 -9.85
C GLU A 151 6.19 -11.94 -8.31
N PRO A 152 6.90 -10.95 -7.72
CA PRO A 152 6.84 -10.70 -6.29
C PRO A 152 5.42 -10.53 -5.74
N LEU A 153 4.61 -9.64 -6.34
CA LEU A 153 3.25 -9.33 -5.86
C LEU A 153 2.35 -10.55 -5.93
N ARG A 154 2.41 -11.33 -7.01
CA ARG A 154 1.66 -12.58 -7.13
C ARG A 154 2.06 -13.58 -6.04
N ARG A 155 3.37 -13.75 -5.79
CA ARG A 155 3.87 -14.66 -4.76
C ARG A 155 3.48 -14.21 -3.35
N TYR A 156 3.52 -12.91 -3.06
CA TYR A 156 3.11 -12.37 -1.75
C TYR A 156 1.59 -12.51 -1.52
N ALA A 157 0.77 -12.36 -2.57
CA ALA A 157 -0.67 -12.55 -2.48
C ALA A 157 -1.08 -14.02 -2.22
N ASP A 158 -0.22 -14.98 -2.59
CA ASP A 158 -0.43 -16.42 -2.35
C ASP A 158 0.01 -16.87 -0.93
N CYS A 159 0.62 -15.99 -0.12
CA CYS A 159 1.10 -16.33 1.22
C CYS A 159 -0.04 -16.45 2.25
N ALA A 160 0.16 -17.30 3.26
CA ALA A 160 -0.75 -17.41 4.39
C ALA A 160 -0.57 -16.26 5.40
N ASP A 161 0.66 -15.82 5.65
CA ASP A 161 0.96 -14.85 6.70
C ASP A 161 2.27 -14.04 6.47
N SER A 162 2.57 -13.16 7.42
CA SER A 162 3.79 -12.33 7.40
C SER A 162 5.09 -13.14 7.39
N ALA A 163 5.13 -14.36 7.94
CA ALA A 163 6.36 -15.15 7.97
C ALA A 163 6.67 -15.70 6.58
N GLU A 164 5.67 -16.23 5.88
CA GLU A 164 5.83 -16.69 4.50
C GLU A 164 6.21 -15.55 3.55
N VAL A 165 5.61 -14.36 3.70
CA VAL A 165 6.00 -13.16 2.95
C VAL A 165 7.47 -12.83 3.18
N VAL A 166 7.94 -12.93 4.43
CA VAL A 166 9.34 -12.69 4.78
C VAL A 166 10.25 -13.76 4.18
N GLU A 167 9.87 -15.03 4.15
CA GLU A 167 10.67 -16.07 3.51
C GLU A 167 10.84 -15.81 2.00
N ILE A 168 9.75 -15.46 1.32
CA ILE A 168 9.79 -15.12 -0.10
C ILE A 168 10.62 -13.86 -0.36
N GLN A 169 10.51 -12.82 0.47
CA GLN A 169 11.27 -11.59 0.28
C GLN A 169 12.79 -11.83 0.34
N GLN A 170 13.26 -12.77 1.18
CA GLN A 170 14.68 -13.09 1.29
C GLN A 170 15.25 -13.62 -0.02
N GLU A 171 14.45 -14.36 -0.81
CA GLU A 171 14.89 -14.85 -2.12
C GLU A 171 15.23 -13.73 -3.11
N TYR A 172 14.64 -12.54 -2.94
CA TYR A 172 14.93 -11.37 -3.77
C TYR A 172 16.13 -10.58 -3.25
N LEU A 173 16.25 -10.45 -1.92
CA LEU A 173 17.38 -9.78 -1.27
C LEU A 173 18.70 -10.53 -1.47
N ASP A 174 18.68 -11.86 -1.48
CA ASP A 174 19.88 -12.69 -1.69
C ASP A 174 20.42 -12.66 -3.13
N ARG A 175 19.64 -12.14 -4.08
CA ARG A 175 20.01 -12.05 -5.51
C ARG A 175 20.68 -10.73 -5.89
N GLU A 176 20.74 -9.76 -4.98
CA GLU A 176 21.29 -8.41 -5.18
C GLU A 176 22.72 -8.23 -4.63
#